data_AF-A0A561PL69-F1
#
_entry.id   AF-A0A561PL69-F1
#
_cell.length_a   1.000
_cell.length_b   1.000
_cell.length_c   1.000
_cell.angle_alpha   90.00
_cell.angle_beta   90.00
_cell.angle_gamma   90.00
#
_symmetry.space_group_name_H-M   'P 1'
#
loop_
_entity.id
_entity.type
_entity.pdbx_description
1 polymer ?
#
loop_
_entity_poly.entity_id
_entity_poly.type
_entity_poly.pdbx_seq_one_letter_code
_entity_poly.pdbx_strand_id
1 'polypeptide(L)'
;MSKNILFISEQKLKDTSFLSDNVDPKHLLPTVKAVQDMYILPLLGTGLYNKLQELVSTAPVPVGVYKTLLDDYLTDVLVWYVLANMPMVLQYKLLNKGVMLRNGEYMQTSTFQEVQSMKDDCLVKAKFYAQRAIEYLCAHNTDYPEYINPGSTSDTVHPDTTQYDCGIYLGNHIVDSRSAEEKYQGNNYRKPY
;
A
#
# COMPACT_ATOMS: atom_id res chain seq x y z
N MET A 1 -10.33 4.53 -14.25
CA MET A 1 -9.30 3.75 -14.99
C MET A 1 -7.92 4.21 -14.58
N SER A 2 -6.99 3.29 -14.28
CA SER A 2 -5.61 3.64 -13.86
C SER A 2 -4.81 4.24 -15.02
N LYS A 3 -4.44 5.53 -14.90
CA LYS A 3 -3.55 6.23 -15.84
C LYS A 3 -2.13 5.65 -15.72
N ASN A 4 -1.37 5.63 -16.82
CA ASN A 4 0.04 5.20 -16.83
C ASN A 4 0.96 6.31 -16.26
N ILE A 5 0.67 6.80 -15.06
CA ILE A 5 1.42 7.87 -14.40
C ILE A 5 2.04 7.29 -13.14
N LEU A 6 3.37 7.33 -13.07
CA LEU A 6 4.14 6.81 -11.95
C LEU A 6 4.50 7.96 -11.01
N PHE A 7 4.36 7.73 -9.71
CA PHE A 7 4.69 8.71 -8.69
C PHE A 7 6.17 8.74 -8.33
N ILE A 8 6.93 7.72 -8.75
CA ILE A 8 8.36 7.60 -8.47
C ILE A 8 9.13 7.38 -9.77
N SER A 9 10.30 7.99 -9.88
CA SER A 9 11.22 7.73 -10.98
C SER A 9 12.02 6.45 -10.74
N GLU A 10 12.41 5.78 -11.82
CA GLU A 10 13.21 4.54 -11.75
C GLU A 10 14.55 4.77 -11.06
N GLN A 11 15.18 5.93 -11.28
CA GLN A 11 16.44 6.30 -10.65
C GLN A 11 16.28 6.42 -9.14
N LYS A 12 15.27 7.17 -8.66
CA LYS A 12 15.01 7.33 -7.23
C LYS A 12 14.73 5.99 -6.56
N LEU A 13 14.06 5.07 -7.25
CA LEU A 13 13.83 3.70 -6.78
C LEU A 13 15.12 2.88 -6.71
N LYS A 14 16.03 3.01 -7.67
CA LYS A 14 17.34 2.32 -7.64
C LYS A 14 18.25 2.88 -6.53
N ASP A 15 18.31 4.20 -6.39
CA ASP A 15 19.16 4.88 -5.39
C ASP A 15 18.75 4.56 -3.95
N THR A 16 17.45 4.36 -3.71
CA THR A 16 16.89 4.09 -2.37
C THR A 16 16.81 2.61 -2.01
N SER A 17 17.01 1.71 -2.98
CA SER A 17 16.83 0.27 -2.78
C SER A 17 18.12 -0.51 -2.97
N PHE A 18 18.13 -1.76 -2.49
CA PHE A 18 19.25 -2.70 -2.71
C PHE A 18 19.22 -3.34 -4.11
N LEU A 19 18.43 -2.80 -5.05
CA LEU A 19 18.38 -3.30 -6.43
C LEU A 19 19.69 -2.96 -7.14
N SER A 20 20.24 -3.91 -7.90
CA SER A 20 21.38 -3.62 -8.78
C SER A 20 20.96 -2.66 -9.89
N ASP A 21 21.85 -1.74 -10.26
CA ASP A 21 21.67 -0.80 -11.38
C ASP A 21 21.30 -1.49 -12.70
N ASN A 22 21.72 -2.75 -12.85
CA ASN A 22 21.52 -3.57 -14.04
C ASN A 22 20.10 -4.15 -14.21
N VAL A 23 19.18 -3.90 -13.27
CA VAL A 23 17.79 -4.35 -13.41
C VAL A 23 17.09 -3.57 -14.52
N ASP A 24 16.55 -4.31 -15.50
CA ASP A 24 15.85 -3.76 -16.66
C ASP A 24 14.55 -3.06 -16.23
N PRO A 25 14.36 -1.78 -16.57
CA PRO A 25 13.15 -1.04 -16.25
C PRO A 25 11.87 -1.67 -16.81
N LYS A 26 11.93 -2.45 -17.89
CA LYS A 26 10.76 -3.15 -18.44
C LYS A 26 10.09 -4.11 -17.45
N HIS A 27 10.84 -4.63 -16.48
CA HIS A 27 10.30 -5.47 -15.40
C HIS A 27 9.90 -4.65 -14.17
N LEU A 28 10.53 -3.49 -13.97
CA LEU A 28 10.30 -2.60 -12.85
C LEU A 28 8.97 -1.82 -13.01
N LEU A 29 8.76 -1.20 -14.16
CA LEU A 29 7.61 -0.35 -14.47
C LEU A 29 6.23 -1.02 -14.23
N PRO A 30 5.96 -2.25 -14.72
CA PRO A 30 4.68 -2.90 -14.48
C PRO A 30 4.47 -3.25 -13.01
N THR A 31 5.55 -3.60 -12.28
CA THR A 31 5.48 -3.88 -10.84
C THR A 31 5.19 -2.61 -10.04
N VAL A 32 5.83 -1.49 -10.37
CA VAL A 32 5.56 -0.19 -9.74
C VAL A 32 4.11 0.21 -9.95
N LYS A 33 3.60 0.07 -11.19
CA LYS A 33 2.19 0.36 -11.48
C LYS A 33 1.24 -0.54 -10.68
N ALA A 34 1.50 -1.85 -10.66
CA ALA A 34 0.66 -2.79 -9.90
C ALA A 34 0.65 -2.44 -8.40
N VAL A 35 1.79 -2.06 -7.84
CA VAL A 35 1.90 -1.63 -6.44
C VAL A 35 1.15 -0.33 -6.17
N GLN A 36 1.24 0.65 -7.07
CA GLN A 36 0.48 1.89 -6.95
C GLN A 36 -1.03 1.62 -6.93
N ASP A 37 -1.51 0.81 -7.86
CA ASP A 37 -2.94 0.51 -7.96
C ASP A 37 -3.44 -0.36 -6.80
N MET A 38 -2.63 -1.30 -6.30
CA MET A 38 -3.04 -2.24 -5.25
C MET A 38 -2.89 -1.70 -3.83
N TYR A 39 -1.86 -0.91 -3.55
CA TYR A 39 -1.52 -0.48 -2.18
C TYR A 39 -1.65 1.03 -1.97
N ILE A 40 -1.35 1.85 -2.97
CA ILE A 40 -1.41 3.32 -2.80
C ILE A 40 -2.81 3.86 -3.04
N LEU A 41 -3.56 3.30 -4.00
CA LEU A 41 -4.95 3.69 -4.23
C LEU A 41 -5.83 3.53 -2.97
N PRO A 42 -5.86 2.38 -2.26
CA PRO A 42 -6.64 2.27 -1.03
C PRO A 42 -6.07 3.10 0.13
N LEU A 43 -4.77 3.39 0.15
CA LEU A 43 -4.17 4.26 1.16
C LEU A 43 -4.62 5.73 1.02
N LEU A 44 -4.72 6.24 -0.21
CA LEU A 44 -5.04 7.65 -0.47
C LEU A 44 -6.52 7.90 -0.75
N GLY A 45 -7.23 6.87 -1.22
CA GLY A 45 -8.57 7.01 -1.79
C GLY A 45 -8.57 7.58 -3.21
N THR A 46 -9.67 7.41 -3.93
CA THR A 46 -9.77 7.76 -5.35
C THR A 46 -9.60 9.25 -5.63
N GLY A 47 -10.16 10.13 -4.79
CA GLY A 47 -10.09 11.58 -4.98
C GLY A 47 -8.65 12.12 -4.94
N LEU A 48 -7.94 11.83 -3.85
CA LEU A 48 -6.56 12.28 -3.66
C LEU A 48 -5.60 11.63 -4.67
N TYR A 49 -5.78 10.34 -4.97
CA TYR A 49 -4.99 9.64 -5.97
C TYR A 49 -5.11 10.27 -7.36
N ASN A 50 -6.35 10.58 -7.80
CA ASN A 50 -6.58 11.22 -9.10
C ASN A 50 -5.97 12.62 -9.16
N LYS A 51 -6.08 13.40 -8.07
CA LYS A 51 -5.47 14.74 -8.00
C LYS A 51 -3.95 14.67 -8.09
N LEU A 52 -3.31 13.73 -7.39
CA LEU A 52 -1.86 13.52 -7.50
C LEU A 52 -1.45 13.11 -8.92
N GLN A 53 -2.20 12.23 -9.57
CA GLN A 53 -1.93 11.88 -10.97
C GLN A 53 -2.04 13.09 -11.90
N GLU A 54 -3.03 13.94 -11.71
CA GLU A 54 -3.19 15.17 -12.50
C GLU A 54 -2.02 16.14 -12.29
N LEU A 55 -1.62 16.36 -11.03
CA LEU A 55 -0.49 17.22 -10.67
C LEU A 55 0.82 16.73 -11.30
N VAL A 56 1.09 15.43 -11.22
CA VAL A 56 2.29 14.81 -11.82
C VAL A 56 2.25 14.86 -13.35
N SER A 57 1.06 14.80 -13.97
CA SER A 57 0.94 14.91 -15.43
C SER A 57 1.09 16.33 -15.97
N THR A 58 0.73 17.35 -15.18
CA THR A 58 0.67 18.75 -15.61
C THR A 58 1.94 19.52 -15.25
N ALA A 59 2.63 19.13 -14.17
CA ALA A 59 3.89 19.70 -13.76
C ALA A 59 4.86 18.60 -13.29
N PRO A 60 6.16 18.65 -13.66
CA PRO A 60 7.13 17.64 -13.27
C PRO A 60 7.40 17.58 -11.76
N VAL A 61 6.92 18.57 -10.99
CA VAL A 61 7.04 18.61 -9.53
C VAL A 61 5.72 19.14 -8.95
N PRO A 62 4.99 18.37 -8.13
CA PRO A 62 3.86 18.89 -7.37
C PRO A 62 4.33 20.10 -6.54
N VAL A 63 3.54 21.17 -6.47
CA VAL A 63 3.90 22.37 -5.70
C VAL A 63 3.15 22.34 -4.37
N GLY A 64 3.84 22.71 -3.28
CA GLY A 64 3.24 22.86 -1.94
C GLY A 64 3.11 21.55 -1.17
N VAL A 65 2.02 21.42 -0.39
CA VAL A 65 1.76 20.30 0.54
C VAL A 65 1.80 18.93 -0.14
N TYR A 66 1.31 18.83 -1.39
CA TYR A 66 1.33 17.59 -2.18
C TYR A 66 2.75 17.10 -2.51
N LYS A 67 3.75 17.99 -2.53
CA LYS A 67 5.15 17.61 -2.72
C LYS A 67 5.68 16.89 -1.50
N THR A 68 5.46 17.45 -0.32
CA THR A 68 5.86 16.87 0.97
C THR A 68 5.23 15.48 1.14
N LEU A 69 3.95 15.34 0.82
CA LEU A 69 3.28 14.04 0.85
C LEU A 69 3.95 13.02 -0.09
N LEU A 70 4.29 13.43 -1.32
CA LEU A 70 4.85 12.54 -2.32
C LEU A 70 6.31 12.16 -2.01
N ASP A 71 7.15 13.14 -1.71
CA ASP A 71 8.59 12.95 -1.51
C ASP A 71 8.91 12.33 -0.15
N ASP A 72 8.27 12.76 0.94
CA ASP A 72 8.67 12.38 2.31
C ASP A 72 7.87 11.20 2.89
N TYR A 73 6.70 10.88 2.31
CA TYR A 73 5.83 9.82 2.81
C TYR A 73 5.57 8.75 1.74
N LEU A 74 5.05 9.10 0.57
CA LEU A 74 4.67 8.11 -0.44
C LEU A 74 5.85 7.44 -1.13
N THR A 75 6.97 8.14 -1.31
CA THR A 75 8.18 7.57 -1.92
C THR A 75 8.66 6.36 -1.13
N ASP A 76 8.83 6.49 0.19
CA ASP A 76 9.30 5.39 1.04
C ASP A 76 8.34 4.19 1.00
N VAL A 77 7.04 4.45 1.09
CA VAL A 77 6.00 3.42 1.03
C VAL A 77 6.10 2.64 -0.29
N LEU A 78 6.20 3.36 -1.41
CA LEU A 78 6.32 2.77 -2.74
C LEU A 78 7.57 1.89 -2.88
N VAL A 79 8.73 2.38 -2.43
CA VAL A 79 9.99 1.64 -2.53
C VAL A 79 9.88 0.29 -1.82
N TRP A 80 9.38 0.27 -0.58
CA TRP A 80 9.27 -0.97 0.20
C TRP A 80 8.23 -1.94 -0.35
N TYR A 81 7.07 -1.47 -0.82
CA TYR A 81 6.08 -2.34 -1.45
C TYR A 81 6.56 -2.91 -2.80
N VAL A 82 7.29 -2.12 -3.59
CA VAL A 82 7.92 -2.62 -4.82
C VAL A 82 8.95 -3.68 -4.48
N LEU A 83 9.81 -3.45 -3.49
CA LEU A 83 10.79 -4.45 -3.03
C LEU A 83 10.15 -5.75 -2.53
N ALA A 84 8.97 -5.71 -1.93
CA ALA A 84 8.26 -6.93 -1.54
C ALA A 84 7.73 -7.74 -2.74
N ASN A 85 7.36 -7.07 -3.84
CA ASN A 85 6.74 -7.73 -5.01
C ASN A 85 7.77 -8.11 -6.10
N MET A 86 8.88 -7.38 -6.19
CA MET A 86 9.92 -7.59 -7.20
C MET A 86 10.60 -8.97 -7.17
N PRO A 87 10.89 -9.61 -6.02
CA PRO A 87 11.62 -10.88 -5.98
C PRO A 87 10.96 -11.98 -6.82
N MET A 88 9.62 -12.08 -6.80
CA MET A 88 8.90 -13.03 -7.64
C MET A 88 9.01 -12.70 -9.13
N VAL A 89 8.86 -11.42 -9.49
CA VAL A 89 8.90 -10.97 -10.89
C VAL A 89 10.29 -11.13 -11.51
N LEU A 90 11.35 -11.01 -10.72
CA LEU A 90 12.73 -11.14 -11.18
C LEU A 90 13.18 -12.60 -11.34
N GLN A 91 12.66 -13.52 -10.52
CA GLN A 91 13.06 -14.93 -10.51
C GLN A 91 12.46 -15.74 -11.65
N TYR A 92 11.21 -15.44 -12.01
CA TYR A 92 10.47 -16.20 -13.01
C TYR A 92 10.34 -15.42 -14.31
N LYS A 93 10.72 -16.06 -15.41
CA LYS A 93 10.45 -15.53 -16.75
C LYS A 93 9.36 -16.37 -17.40
N LEU A 94 8.24 -15.71 -17.74
CA LEU A 94 7.20 -16.29 -18.57
C LEU A 94 7.67 -16.27 -20.03
N LEU A 95 7.85 -17.45 -20.61
CA LEU A 95 8.20 -17.63 -22.02
C LEU A 95 7.08 -18.42 -22.69
N ASN A 96 6.97 -18.32 -24.02
CA ASN A 96 5.95 -19.06 -24.79
C ASN A 96 6.02 -20.59 -24.61
N LYS A 97 7.13 -21.11 -24.09
CA LYS A 97 7.37 -22.54 -23.83
C LYS A 97 7.18 -22.94 -22.35
N GLY A 98 6.72 -22.03 -21.49
CA GLY A 98 6.48 -22.27 -20.06
C GLY A 98 7.17 -21.27 -19.13
N VAL A 99 7.13 -21.56 -17.83
CA VAL A 99 7.78 -20.77 -16.78
C VAL A 99 9.20 -21.28 -16.58
N MET A 100 10.21 -20.44 -16.78
CA MET A 100 11.61 -20.79 -16.51
C MET A 100 12.13 -20.04 -15.29
N LEU A 101 12.87 -20.76 -14.44
CA LEU A 101 13.64 -20.17 -13.35
C LEU A 101 14.97 -19.65 -13.92
N ARG A 102 15.33 -18.41 -13.59
CA ARG A 102 16.55 -17.78 -14.10
C ARG A 102 17.76 -18.23 -13.27
N ASN A 103 18.42 -19.31 -13.68
CA ASN A 103 19.64 -19.81 -13.05
C ASN A 103 20.88 -19.34 -13.85
N GLY A 104 21.87 -18.77 -13.16
CA GLY A 104 23.20 -18.55 -13.74
C GLY A 104 24.09 -19.77 -13.48
N GLU A 105 24.96 -20.14 -14.43
CA GLU A 105 25.78 -21.37 -14.39
C GLU A 105 26.69 -21.49 -13.15
N TYR A 106 26.95 -20.39 -12.44
CA TYR A 106 27.79 -20.34 -11.22
C TYR A 106 27.10 -19.72 -10.00
N MET A 107 25.78 -19.44 -10.06
CA MET A 107 25.07 -18.82 -8.94
C MET A 107 24.17 -19.83 -8.23
N GLN A 108 24.35 -19.98 -6.91
CA GLN A 108 23.41 -20.70 -6.07
C GLN A 108 22.12 -19.88 -5.99
N THR A 109 21.02 -20.43 -6.50
CA THR A 109 19.71 -19.79 -6.43
C THR A 109 19.15 -19.89 -5.02
N SER A 110 18.66 -18.76 -4.48
CA SER A 110 17.95 -18.73 -3.20
C SER A 110 16.75 -19.67 -3.24
N THR A 111 16.48 -20.32 -2.10
CA THR A 111 15.31 -21.18 -1.96
C THR A 111 14.04 -20.34 -1.90
N PHE A 112 12.91 -20.91 -2.32
CA PHE A 112 11.61 -20.23 -2.28
C PHE A 112 11.28 -19.69 -0.87
N GLN A 113 11.67 -20.44 0.17
CA GLN A 113 11.40 -20.07 1.56
C GLN A 113 12.20 -18.83 1.99
N GLU A 114 13.48 -18.73 1.63
CA GLU A 114 14.29 -17.53 1.93
C GLU A 114 13.76 -16.28 1.22
N VAL A 115 13.30 -16.45 -0.02
CA VAL A 115 12.69 -15.37 -0.81
C VAL A 115 11.36 -14.93 -0.19
N GLN A 116 10.57 -15.87 0.30
CA GLN A 116 9.33 -15.57 1.00
C GLN A 116 9.59 -14.83 2.32
N SER A 117 10.55 -15.27 3.13
CA SER A 117 10.94 -14.56 4.35
C SER A 117 11.42 -13.13 4.06
N MET A 118 12.24 -12.94 3.01
CA MET A 118 12.66 -11.61 2.58
C MET A 118 11.47 -10.74 2.17
N LYS A 119 10.49 -11.31 1.45
CA LYS A 119 9.27 -10.60 1.06
C LYS A 119 8.47 -10.17 2.30
N ASP A 120 8.31 -11.06 3.28
CA ASP A 120 7.57 -10.77 4.50
C ASP A 120 8.23 -9.66 5.32
N ASP A 121 9.56 -9.69 5.45
CA ASP A 121 10.33 -8.61 6.09
C ASP A 121 10.15 -7.25 5.40
N CYS A 122 10.15 -7.26 4.06
CA CYS A 122 9.90 -6.04 3.28
C CYS A 122 8.46 -5.55 3.45
N LEU A 123 7.47 -6.46 3.52
CA LEU A 123 6.07 -6.11 3.76
C LEU A 123 5.85 -5.49 5.15
N VAL A 124 6.51 -6.01 6.18
CA VAL A 124 6.42 -5.42 7.53
C VAL A 124 6.93 -3.97 7.52
N LYS A 125 8.06 -3.71 6.88
CA LYS A 125 8.60 -2.34 6.72
C LYS A 125 7.67 -1.46 5.89
N ALA A 126 7.13 -1.98 4.78
CA ALA A 126 6.20 -1.25 3.94
C ALA A 126 4.94 -0.81 4.72
N LYS A 127 4.35 -1.72 5.50
CA LYS A 127 3.19 -1.43 6.35
C LYS A 127 3.48 -0.36 7.40
N PHE A 128 4.68 -0.37 7.99
CA PHE A 128 5.09 0.65 8.95
C PHE A 128 5.11 2.05 8.32
N TYR A 129 5.76 2.21 7.17
CA TYR A 129 5.78 3.50 6.47
C TYR A 129 4.39 3.90 5.97
N ALA A 130 3.57 2.93 5.54
CA ALA A 130 2.23 3.18 5.07
C ALA A 130 1.32 3.68 6.20
N GLN A 131 1.41 3.09 7.39
CA GLN A 131 0.72 3.59 8.58
C GLN A 131 1.14 5.04 8.90
N ARG A 132 2.45 5.33 8.85
CA ARG A 132 2.95 6.70 9.09
C ARG A 132 2.39 7.71 8.10
N ALA A 133 2.21 7.31 6.84
CA ALA A 133 1.60 8.16 5.81
C ALA A 133 0.11 8.41 6.08
N ILE A 134 -0.64 7.39 6.51
CA ILE A 134 -2.05 7.53 6.91
C ILE A 134 -2.19 8.48 8.10
N GLU A 135 -1.36 8.31 9.14
CA GLU A 135 -1.37 9.18 10.32
C GLU A 135 -1.09 10.63 9.97
N TYR A 136 -0.14 10.87 9.05
CA TYR A 136 0.15 12.21 8.55
C TYR A 136 -1.04 12.84 7.81
N LEU A 137 -1.71 12.07 6.94
CA LEU A 137 -2.90 12.52 6.20
C LEU A 137 -4.09 12.82 7.13
N CYS A 138 -4.27 12.01 8.17
CA CYS A 138 -5.28 12.24 9.20
C CYS A 138 -4.99 13.51 10.02
N ALA A 139 -3.72 13.79 10.34
CA ALA A 139 -3.32 14.98 11.07
C ALA A 139 -3.44 16.28 10.25
N HIS A 140 -3.22 16.21 8.92
CA HIS A 140 -3.24 17.35 8.01
C HIS A 140 -4.49 17.35 7.11
N ASN A 141 -5.62 16.93 7.67
CA ASN A 141 -6.87 16.77 6.93
C ASN A 141 -7.40 18.07 6.29
N THR A 142 -7.04 19.24 6.82
CA THR A 142 -7.36 20.56 6.26
C THR A 142 -6.62 20.85 4.97
N ASP A 143 -5.41 20.32 4.84
CA ASP A 143 -4.53 20.56 3.69
C ASP A 143 -4.89 19.66 2.50
N TYR A 144 -5.60 18.54 2.77
CA TYR A 144 -6.01 17.54 1.80
C TYR A 144 -7.54 17.31 1.84
N PRO A 145 -8.35 18.27 1.34
CA PRO A 145 -9.81 18.12 1.36
C PRO A 145 -10.29 16.93 0.51
N GLU A 146 -9.50 16.48 -0.47
CA GLU A 146 -9.81 15.32 -1.30
C GLU A 146 -9.70 13.98 -0.56
N TYR A 147 -8.94 13.94 0.54
CA TYR A 147 -8.80 12.76 1.38
C TYR A 147 -10.08 12.48 2.17
N ILE A 148 -10.73 13.54 2.67
CA ILE A 148 -12.00 13.44 3.40
C ILE A 148 -13.16 13.11 2.46
N ASN A 149 -13.17 13.73 1.27
CA ASN A 149 -14.24 13.58 0.28
C ASN A 149 -13.70 12.98 -1.03
N PRO A 150 -13.42 11.65 -1.07
CA PRO A 150 -12.83 11.00 -2.23
C PRO A 150 -13.77 10.87 -3.43
N GLY A 151 -15.07 11.11 -3.25
CA GLY A 151 -16.11 10.97 -4.26
C GLY A 151 -17.38 10.31 -3.70
N SER A 152 -18.43 10.24 -4.51
CA SER A 152 -19.71 9.60 -4.14
C SER A 152 -20.19 8.59 -5.19
N THR A 153 -19.33 8.24 -6.14
CA THR A 153 -19.65 7.25 -7.17
C THR A 153 -19.40 5.83 -6.66
N SER A 154 -20.09 4.84 -7.25
CA SER A 154 -19.97 3.44 -6.84
C SER A 154 -18.57 2.83 -7.04
N ASP A 155 -17.73 3.46 -7.85
CA ASP A 155 -16.33 3.07 -8.10
C ASP A 155 -15.32 3.81 -7.21
N THR A 156 -15.79 4.68 -6.31
CA THR A 156 -14.93 5.43 -5.39
C THR A 156 -14.39 4.49 -4.32
N VAL A 157 -13.07 4.38 -4.24
CA VAL A 157 -12.35 3.74 -3.15
C VAL A 157 -12.13 4.77 -2.05
N HIS A 158 -12.62 4.48 -0.85
CA HIS A 158 -12.39 5.29 0.34
C HIS A 158 -11.02 4.96 0.94
N PRO A 159 -10.33 5.95 1.54
CA PRO A 159 -9.02 5.72 2.14
C PRO A 159 -9.11 4.82 3.38
N ASP A 160 -8.15 3.92 3.51
CA ASP A 160 -7.98 3.09 4.69
C ASP A 160 -7.52 3.93 5.90
N THR A 161 -8.11 3.67 7.06
CA THR A 161 -7.78 4.37 8.31
C THR A 161 -6.66 3.71 9.11
N THR A 162 -6.33 2.45 8.78
CA THR A 162 -5.26 1.67 9.40
C THR A 162 -4.69 0.71 8.37
N GLN A 163 -3.37 0.49 8.41
CA GLN A 163 -2.71 -0.47 7.54
C GLN A 163 -2.43 -1.83 8.20
N TYR A 164 -2.77 -1.93 9.49
CA TYR A 164 -2.76 -3.18 10.24
C TYR A 164 -4.16 -3.76 10.28
N ASP A 165 -4.29 -4.98 9.78
CA ASP A 165 -5.50 -5.79 9.89
C ASP A 165 -5.23 -6.96 10.85
N CYS A 166 -6.19 -7.23 11.71
CA CYS A 166 -6.20 -8.41 12.56
C CYS A 166 -7.43 -9.24 12.20
N GLY A 167 -7.23 -10.53 11.89
CA GLY A 167 -8.34 -11.43 11.52
C GLY A 167 -9.33 -11.72 12.65
N ILE A 168 -9.18 -11.07 13.81
CA ILE A 168 -10.07 -11.20 14.96
C ILE A 168 -10.83 -9.90 15.11
N TYR A 169 -12.12 -9.94 14.77
CA TYR A 169 -13.04 -8.84 15.05
C TYR A 169 -13.62 -9.02 16.45
N LEU A 170 -13.21 -8.17 17.38
CA LEU A 170 -13.69 -8.19 18.78
C LEU A 170 -15.09 -7.58 18.98
N GLY A 171 -15.76 -7.19 17.89
CA GLY A 171 -17.04 -6.48 17.97
C GLY A 171 -16.86 -5.00 18.24
N ASN A 172 -17.87 -4.21 17.86
CA ASN A 172 -17.93 -2.83 18.29
C ASN A 172 -18.37 -2.79 19.76
N HIS A 173 -17.70 -1.99 20.60
CA HIS A 173 -18.07 -1.86 22.01
C HIS A 173 -19.43 -1.17 22.12
N ILE A 174 -20.51 -1.96 22.15
CA ILE A 174 -21.81 -1.45 22.54
C ILE A 174 -21.73 -1.21 24.04
N VAL A 175 -21.75 0.07 24.43
CA VAL A 175 -21.90 0.44 25.84
C VAL A 175 -23.25 -0.10 26.28
N ASP A 176 -23.24 -1.23 26.95
CA ASP A 176 -24.42 -1.77 27.60
C ASP A 176 -24.76 -0.84 28.77
N SER A 177 -25.75 0.02 28.57
CA SER A 177 -26.18 1.04 29.53
C SER A 177 -26.86 0.47 30.78
N ARG A 178 -26.98 -0.86 30.89
CA ARG A 178 -27.50 -1.54 32.08
C ARG A 178 -26.56 -1.38 33.28
N SER A 179 -27.14 -1.20 34.46
CA SER A 179 -26.43 -1.17 35.74
C SER A 179 -25.70 -2.48 35.98
N ALA A 180 -24.59 -2.45 36.74
CA ALA A 180 -23.85 -3.67 37.10
C ALA A 180 -24.78 -4.71 37.76
N GLU A 181 -25.73 -4.25 38.58
CA GLU A 181 -26.73 -5.11 39.23
C GLU A 181 -27.60 -5.86 38.20
N GLU A 182 -28.02 -5.20 37.12
CA GLU A 182 -28.84 -5.79 36.05
C GLU A 182 -28.06 -6.77 35.17
N LYS A 183 -26.72 -6.63 35.11
CA LYS A 183 -25.83 -7.52 34.35
C LYS A 183 -25.51 -8.82 35.09
N TYR A 184 -25.48 -8.79 36.41
CA TYR A 184 -25.07 -9.92 37.26
C TYR A 184 -26.24 -10.60 38.01
N GLN A 185 -27.45 -10.08 37.90
CA GLN A 185 -28.64 -10.81 38.33
C GLN A 185 -28.96 -11.89 37.28
N GLY A 186 -28.70 -13.15 37.62
CA GLY A 186 -28.99 -14.32 36.80
C GLY A 186 -30.49 -14.53 36.58
N ASN A 187 -31.13 -13.65 35.82
CA ASN A 187 -32.55 -13.72 35.53
C ASN A 187 -32.83 -13.70 34.02
N ASN A 188 -33.75 -14.57 33.64
CA ASN A 188 -34.02 -15.07 32.29
C ASN A 188 -34.61 -14.01 31.34
N TYR A 189 -33.87 -12.97 30.98
CA TYR A 189 -34.35 -12.01 30.00
C TYR A 189 -34.08 -12.48 28.57
N ARG A 190 -35.07 -13.17 27.99
CA ARG A 190 -35.11 -13.48 26.56
C ARG A 190 -35.48 -12.20 25.82
N LYS A 191 -34.56 -11.68 25.00
CA LYS A 191 -34.78 -10.49 24.16
C LYS A 191 -36.00 -10.76 23.26
N PRO A 192 -37.03 -9.90 23.21
CA PRO A 192 -38.02 -9.97 22.14
C PRO A 192 -37.31 -9.62 20.83
N TYR A 193 -37.59 -10.42 19.79
CA TYR A 193 -37.02 -10.30 18.46
C TYR A 193 -37.21 -8.90 17.85
#